data_AF-A0A172Q6M3-F1
#
_entry.id   AF-A0A172Q6M3-F1
#
_cell.length_a   1.000
_cell.length_b   1.000
_cell.length_c   1.000
_cell.angle_alpha   90.00
_cell.angle_beta   90.00
_cell.angle_gamma   90.00
#
_symmetry.space_group_name_H-M   'P 1'
#
loop_
_entity.id
_entity.type
_entity.pdbx_description
1 polymer ?
#
loop_
_entity_poly.entity_id
_entity_poly.type
_entity_poly.pdbx_seq_one_letter_code
_entity_poly.pdbx_strand_id
1 'polypeptide(L)'
;MGKKTMRERLEAYAKQRYQVEAEELPFRREDYAVLRHANTGKWFAVFIAKEYSAFGLAGEGTADVLSLKLKDADFADFLMQQPGYLRGFPSKKWN
;
A
#
# COMPACT_ATOMS: atom_id res chain seq x y z
N MET A 1 -9.65 -20.69 14.16
CA MET A 1 -8.58 -19.86 13.58
C MET A 1 -9.22 -18.82 12.67
N GLY A 2 -9.12 -17.53 12.99
CA GLY A 2 -9.66 -16.46 12.15
C GLY A 2 -8.97 -16.43 10.78
N LYS A 3 -9.72 -16.08 9.73
CA LYS A 3 -9.17 -15.95 8.38
C LYS A 3 -8.25 -14.73 8.36
N LYS A 4 -6.99 -14.91 7.95
CA LYS A 4 -6.03 -13.80 7.81
C LYS A 4 -6.55 -12.74 6.85
N THR A 5 -6.37 -11.48 7.21
CA THR A 5 -6.69 -10.32 6.36
C THR A 5 -5.78 -10.29 5.14
N MET A 6 -6.11 -9.46 4.14
CA MET A 6 -5.24 -9.32 2.96
C MET A 6 -3.88 -8.71 3.34
N ARG A 7 -3.87 -7.71 4.24
CA ARG A 7 -2.63 -7.10 4.76
C ARG A 7 -1.71 -8.14 5.40
N GLU A 8 -2.23 -8.94 6.33
CA GLU A 8 -1.42 -9.98 7.00
C GLU A 8 -0.84 -11.00 6.01
N ARG A 9 -1.58 -11.31 4.94
CA ARG A 9 -1.09 -12.20 3.88
C ARG A 9 0.03 -11.55 3.07
N LEU A 10 -0.09 -10.26 2.75
CA LEU A 10 0.92 -9.51 2.00
C LEU A 10 2.18 -9.27 2.82
N GLU A 11 2.05 -8.99 4.12
CA GLU A 11 3.17 -8.87 5.06
C GLU A 11 3.92 -10.21 5.21
N ALA A 12 3.18 -11.31 5.38
CA ALA A 12 3.78 -12.65 5.42
C ALA A 12 4.50 -13.00 4.11
N TYR A 13 3.90 -12.65 2.96
CA TYR A 13 4.54 -12.82 1.67
C TYR A 13 5.81 -11.98 1.54
N ALA A 14 5.78 -10.72 1.98
CA ALA A 14 6.95 -9.85 1.94
C ALA A 14 8.11 -10.40 2.79
N LYS A 15 7.80 -10.88 4.00
CA LYS A 15 8.78 -11.53 4.88
C LYS A 15 9.35 -12.80 4.25
N GLN A 16 8.53 -13.66 3.68
CA GLN A 16 8.97 -14.92 3.07
C GLN A 16 9.77 -14.70 1.78
N ARG A 17 9.29 -13.83 0.89
CA ARG A 17 9.83 -13.69 -0.48
C ARG A 17 10.98 -12.70 -0.57
N TYR A 18 10.92 -11.62 0.21
CA TYR A 18 11.88 -10.52 0.14
C TYR A 18 12.69 -10.36 1.43
N GLN A 19 12.40 -11.12 2.49
CA GLN A 19 13.08 -11.03 3.79
C GLN A 19 13.04 -9.62 4.38
N VAL A 20 11.91 -8.93 4.19
CA VAL A 20 11.66 -7.59 4.73
C VAL A 20 10.40 -7.63 5.58
N GLU A 21 10.41 -6.85 6.66
CA GLU A 21 9.26 -6.69 7.55
C GLU A 21 8.66 -5.29 7.37
N ALA A 22 7.36 -5.17 7.63
CA ALA A 22 6.68 -3.89 7.59
C ALA A 22 7.11 -3.04 8.79
N GLU A 23 7.57 -1.81 8.52
CA GLU A 23 7.99 -0.85 9.53
C GLU A 23 6.89 0.18 9.74
N GLU A 24 6.35 0.28 10.96
CA GLU A 24 5.46 1.36 11.35
C GLU A 24 6.23 2.67 11.50
N LEU A 25 5.69 3.77 10.98
CA LEU A 25 6.37 5.06 11.00
C LEU A 25 5.90 5.92 12.18
N PRO A 26 6.81 6.40 13.05
CA PRO A 26 6.44 7.12 14.27
C PRO A 26 5.92 8.55 14.02
N PHE A 27 5.91 9.04 12.77
CA PHE A 27 5.74 10.47 12.49
C PHE A 27 4.43 10.88 11.83
N ARG A 28 3.51 9.97 11.48
CA ARG A 28 2.26 10.35 10.77
C ARG A 28 1.22 9.23 10.76
N ARG A 29 0.32 9.26 11.75
CA ARG A 29 -0.94 8.50 11.89
C ARG A 29 -0.77 6.97 12.02
N GLU A 30 -1.63 6.38 12.83
CA GLU A 30 -1.58 5.00 13.35
C GLU A 30 -1.88 3.91 12.30
N ASP A 31 -1.77 4.20 11.00
CA ASP A 31 -2.32 3.35 9.93
C ASP A 31 -1.36 3.12 8.74
N TYR A 32 -0.08 3.46 8.90
CA TYR A 32 0.94 3.30 7.87
C TYR A 32 2.03 2.32 8.26
N ALA A 33 2.29 1.36 7.39
CA ALA A 33 3.46 0.49 7.48
C ALA A 33 4.19 0.46 6.14
N VAL A 34 5.53 0.57 6.16
CA VAL A 34 6.34 0.65 4.93
C VAL A 34 7.18 -0.60 4.75
N LEU A 35 7.31 -1.03 3.50
CA LEU A 35 8.30 -2.03 3.10
C LEU A 35 9.46 -1.32 2.40
N ARG A 36 10.67 -1.64 2.85
CA ARG A 36 11.91 -1.02 2.38
C ARG A 36 12.87 -2.07 1.86
N HIS A 37 13.62 -1.71 0.83
CA HIS A 37 14.71 -2.55 0.35
C HIS A 37 15.85 -2.56 1.39
N ALA A 38 16.19 -3.74 1.92
CA ALA A 38 17.21 -3.88 2.95
C ALA A 38 18.59 -3.29 2.55
N ASN A 39 18.93 -3.33 1.26
CA ASN A 39 20.22 -2.86 0.74
C ASN A 39 20.32 -1.34 0.53
N THR A 40 19.21 -0.64 0.29
CA THR A 40 19.21 0.79 -0.06
C THR A 40 18.43 1.64 0.93
N GLY A 41 17.62 1.04 1.81
CA GLY A 41 16.68 1.72 2.69
C GLY A 41 15.51 2.41 1.97
N LYS A 42 15.45 2.34 0.63
CA LYS A 42 14.40 2.98 -0.16
C LYS A 42 13.09 2.21 -0.02
N TRP A 43 11.99 2.96 0.14
CA TRP A 43 10.65 2.39 0.21
C TRP A 43 10.23 1.90 -1.17
N PHE A 44 9.57 0.75 -1.20
CA PHE A 44 8.98 0.20 -2.42
C PHE A 44 7.48 -0.08 -2.30
N ALA A 45 6.99 -0.23 -1.07
CA ALA A 45 5.57 -0.37 -0.78
C ALA A 45 5.17 0.34 0.51
N VAL A 46 3.91 0.77 0.58
CA VAL A 46 3.32 1.39 1.77
C VAL A 46 1.91 0.85 1.96
N PHE A 47 1.66 0.21 3.09
CA PHE A 47 0.31 -0.10 3.56
C PHE A 47 -0.30 1.16 4.16
N ILE A 48 -1.56 1.43 3.84
CA ILE A 48 -2.30 2.61 4.29
C ILE A 48 -3.72 2.17 4.64
N ALA A 49 -4.18 2.43 5.86
CA ALA A 49 -5.59 2.35 6.22
C ALA A 49 -6.17 3.76 6.39
N LYS A 50 -7.19 4.11 5.62
CA LYS A 50 -7.87 5.42 5.67
C LYS A 50 -9.31 5.31 5.22
N GLU A 51 -10.11 6.31 5.54
CA GLU A 51 -11.47 6.40 5.01
C GLU A 51 -11.51 6.39 3.48
N TYR A 52 -12.55 5.77 2.90
CA TYR A 52 -12.79 5.77 1.45
C TYR A 52 -12.73 7.19 0.84
N SER A 53 -13.26 8.17 1.55
CA SER A 53 -13.26 9.59 1.18
C SER A 53 -11.85 10.14 0.90
N ALA A 54 -10.85 9.71 1.67
CA ALA A 54 -9.45 10.13 1.51
C ALA A 54 -8.80 9.59 0.24
N PHE A 55 -9.41 8.59 -0.40
CA PHE A 55 -9.02 8.03 -1.68
C PHE A 55 -9.91 8.53 -2.84
N GLY A 56 -10.86 9.44 -2.58
CA GLY A 56 -11.85 9.88 -3.56
C GLY A 56 -12.89 8.81 -3.90
N LEU A 57 -13.05 7.80 -3.05
CA LEU A 57 -14.03 6.73 -3.20
C LEU A 57 -15.33 7.08 -2.47
N ALA A 58 -16.45 6.68 -3.04
CA ALA A 58 -17.75 6.80 -2.38
C ALA A 58 -17.95 5.68 -1.34
N GLY A 59 -18.76 5.95 -0.32
CA GLY A 59 -19.08 5.03 0.76
C GLY A 59 -18.52 5.46 2.11
N GLU A 60 -18.89 4.70 3.15
CA GLU A 60 -18.45 4.90 4.53
C GLU A 60 -17.50 3.79 4.96
N GLY A 61 -16.62 4.10 5.92
CA GLY A 61 -15.65 3.15 6.48
C GLY A 61 -14.23 3.32 5.94
N THR A 62 -13.38 2.34 6.25
CA THR A 62 -11.93 2.38 6.01
C THR A 62 -11.53 1.42 4.91
N ALA A 63 -10.74 1.91 3.95
CA ALA A 63 -10.03 1.10 2.97
C ALA A 63 -8.60 0.82 3.44
N ASP A 64 -8.20 -0.46 3.39
CA ASP A 64 -6.81 -0.89 3.59
C ASP A 64 -6.18 -1.13 2.20
N VAL A 65 -5.21 -0.30 1.84
CA VAL A 65 -4.60 -0.28 0.51
C VAL A 65 -3.09 -0.48 0.59
N LEU A 66 -2.54 -1.08 -0.47
CA LEU A 66 -1.09 -1.19 -0.67
C LEU A 66 -0.68 -0.28 -1.83
N SER A 67 0.04 0.80 -1.53
CA SER A 67 0.67 1.65 -2.54
C SER A 67 2.00 1.04 -2.98
N LEU A 68 2.21 0.90 -4.29
CA LEU A 68 3.41 0.28 -4.88
C LEU A 68 4.08 1.20 -5.88
N LYS A 69 5.41 1.20 -5.90
CA LYS A 69 6.18 1.88 -6.95
C LYS A 69 6.35 0.97 -8.16
N LEU A 70 5.66 1.29 -9.26
CA LEU A 70 5.81 0.62 -10.55
C LEU A 70 6.81 1.38 -11.43
N LYS A 71 7.67 0.66 -12.15
CA LYS A 71 8.63 1.23 -13.12
C LYS A 71 8.09 1.20 -14.55
N ASP A 72 7.25 0.22 -14.84
CA ASP A 72 6.66 0.00 -16.16
C ASP A 72 5.37 0.83 -16.29
N ALA A 73 5.38 1.78 -17.21
CA ALA A 73 4.26 2.69 -17.43
C ALA A 73 3.08 2.01 -18.12
N ASP A 74 3.35 1.13 -19.08
CA ASP A 74 2.31 0.41 -19.83
C ASP A 74 1.58 -0.56 -18.90
N PHE A 75 2.32 -1.24 -18.02
CA PHE A 75 1.72 -2.09 -17.00
C PHE A 75 0.91 -1.28 -15.98
N ALA A 76 1.40 -0.09 -15.59
CA ALA A 76 0.65 0.77 -14.68
C ALA A 76 -0.67 1.23 -15.32
N ASP A 77 -0.67 1.64 -16.59
CA ASP A 77 -1.89 2.05 -17.29
C ASP A 77 -2.86 0.88 -17.50
N PHE A 78 -2.35 -0.33 -17.76
CA PHE A 78 -3.17 -1.55 -17.77
C PHE A 78 -3.87 -1.80 -16.44
N LEU A 79 -3.14 -1.70 -15.32
CA LEU A 79 -3.73 -1.88 -13.98
C LEU A 79 -4.79 -0.81 -13.67
N MET A 80 -4.61 0.42 -14.14
CA MET A 80 -5.59 1.51 -13.94
C MET A 80 -6.92 1.27 -14.66
N GLN A 81 -6.97 0.35 -15.63
CA GLN A 81 -8.21 -0.06 -16.28
C GLN A 81 -8.95 -1.16 -15.50
N GLN A 82 -8.32 -1.75 -14.47
CA GLN A 82 -8.90 -2.83 -13.69
C GLN A 82 -9.63 -2.30 -12.44
N PRO A 83 -10.76 -2.91 -12.03
CA PRO A 83 -11.45 -2.52 -10.81
C PRO A 83 -10.58 -2.77 -9.57
N GLY A 84 -10.64 -1.85 -8.60
CA GLY A 84 -9.92 -1.95 -7.33
C GLY A 84 -8.50 -1.37 -7.35
N TYR A 85 -8.05 -0.79 -8.46
CA TYR A 85 -6.77 -0.09 -8.55
C TYR A 85 -6.95 1.44 -8.56
N LEU A 86 -6.03 2.13 -7.90
CA LEU A 86 -6.03 3.60 -7.76
C LEU A 86 -4.66 4.15 -8.15
N ARG A 87 -4.61 5.37 -8.71
CA ARG A 87 -3.34 6.07 -8.94
C ARG A 87 -2.71 6.41 -7.57
N GLY A 88 -1.49 5.93 -7.35
CA GLY A 88 -0.88 5.78 -6.02
C GLY A 88 -0.53 7.04 -5.22
N PHE A 89 -0.10 6.81 -3.98
CA PHE A 89 0.31 7.79 -2.96
C PHE A 89 1.85 7.89 -2.84
N PRO A 90 2.44 9.08 -2.57
CA PRO A 90 1.80 10.40 -2.56
C PRO A 90 1.70 10.94 -3.99
N SER A 91 0.49 11.28 -4.43
CA SER A 91 0.28 12.10 -5.62
C SER A 91 0.03 13.54 -5.20
N LYS A 92 0.53 14.53 -5.96
CA LYS A 92 0.24 15.96 -5.72
C LYS A 92 -1.26 16.26 -5.65
N LYS A 93 -2.11 15.39 -6.22
CA LYS A 93 -3.58 15.48 -6.19
C LYS A 93 -4.21 15.06 -4.84
N TRP A 94 -3.41 14.64 -3.86
CA TRP A 94 -3.89 14.20 -2.54
C TRP A 94 -3.71 15.29 -1.46
N ASN A 95 -3.18 16.45 -1.83
CA ASN A 95 -3.17 17.69 -1.04
C ASN A 95 -4.25 18.62 -1.55
#